data_AF-A0A087T2X8-F1
#
_entry.id   AF-A0A087T2X8-F1
#
_cell.length_a   1.000
_cell.length_b   1.000
_cell.length_c   1.000
_cell.angle_alpha   90.00
_cell.angle_beta   90.00
_cell.angle_gamma   90.00
#
_symmetry.space_group_name_H-M   'P 1'
#
loop_
_entity.id
_entity.type
_entity.pdbx_description
1 polymer ?
#
loop_
_entity_poly.entity_id
_entity_poly.type
_entity_poly.pdbx_seq_one_letter_code
_entity_poly.pdbx_strand_id
1 'polypeptide(L)'
;LSENTVVYKLFPTVNAGNNNCSSNLPTLEKIAENYISRLSGFLNRYIWQNDCFNLHVVEESLVSSAHLKGVTCFEDNIEDEWFIVYLLFYLTEKYQDLVVQIQDNDGEFLLIEAAEYV
;
A
#
# COMPACT_ATOMS: atom_id res chain seq x y z
N LEU A 1 -4.28 -15.11 -9.51
CA LEU A 1 -3.51 -13.88 -9.80
C LEU A 1 -2.62 -14.23 -10.98
N SER A 2 -2.46 -13.33 -11.93
CA SER A 2 -1.58 -13.57 -13.09
C SER A 2 -0.12 -13.69 -12.62
N GLU A 3 0.72 -14.41 -13.37
CA GLU A 3 2.12 -14.68 -13.00
C GLU A 3 3.01 -13.42 -12.94
N ASN A 4 2.51 -12.24 -13.32
CA ASN A 4 3.23 -10.97 -13.33
C ASN A 4 2.48 -9.86 -12.58
N THR A 5 2.28 -10.03 -11.28
CA THR A 5 1.47 -9.15 -10.43
C THR A 5 2.19 -8.92 -9.12
N VAL A 6 2.31 -7.65 -8.74
CA VAL A 6 2.75 -7.25 -7.41
C VAL A 6 1.54 -6.94 -6.54
N VAL A 7 1.50 -7.54 -5.35
CA VAL A 7 0.48 -7.29 -4.35
C VAL A 7 1.12 -6.55 -3.19
N TYR A 8 0.52 -5.44 -2.78
CA TYR A 8 1.02 -4.64 -1.67
C TYR A 8 -0.09 -4.38 -0.66
N LYS A 9 0.26 -4.52 0.62
CA LYS A 9 -0.60 -4.27 1.78
C LYS A 9 0.03 -3.18 2.64
N LEU A 10 -0.75 -2.18 3.01
CA LEU A 10 -0.33 -1.05 3.82
C LEU A 10 -1.12 -1.06 5.13
N PHE A 11 -0.39 -0.95 6.24
CA PHE A 11 -0.92 -0.99 7.60
C PHE A 11 -0.63 0.34 8.30
N PRO A 12 -1.45 1.38 8.07
CA PRO A 12 -1.32 2.64 8.78
C PRO A 12 -1.79 2.48 10.23
N THR A 13 -1.10 3.12 11.18
CA THR A 13 -1.57 3.18 12.57
C THR A 13 -2.80 4.06 12.67
N VAL A 14 -3.96 3.45 12.88
CA VAL A 14 -5.19 4.16 13.21
C VAL A 14 -5.22 4.31 14.72
N ASN A 15 -4.85 5.49 15.24
CA ASN A 15 -5.02 5.82 16.65
C ASN A 15 -6.51 5.71 17.01
N ALA A 16 -6.90 4.57 17.57
CA ALA A 16 -8.23 4.30 18.11
C ALA A 16 -8.40 5.10 19.41
N GLY A 17 -8.43 6.43 19.27
CA GLY A 17 -8.91 7.31 20.31
C GLY A 17 -10.38 7.01 20.53
N ASN A 18 -10.66 6.24 21.57
CA ASN A 18 -11.96 5.92 22.15
C ASN A 18 -12.58 4.58 21.70
N ASN A 19 -12.66 3.67 22.68
CA ASN A 19 -13.37 2.39 22.61
C ASN A 19 -14.78 2.58 22.07
N ASN A 20 -15.04 2.18 20.83
CA ASN A 20 -16.33 1.67 20.37
C ASN A 20 -16.13 0.87 19.08
N CYS A 21 -16.75 -0.30 19.05
CA CYS A 21 -16.73 -1.30 17.98
C CYS A 21 -17.48 -0.81 16.72
N SER A 22 -16.90 0.16 16.03
CA SER A 22 -17.36 0.61 14.71
C SER A 22 -16.15 0.63 13.78
N SER A 23 -16.23 -0.14 12.71
CA SER A 23 -15.25 -0.25 11.63
C SER A 23 -14.48 1.05 11.38
N ASN A 24 -13.15 1.03 11.50
CA ASN A 24 -12.26 2.17 11.18
C ASN A 24 -12.17 2.44 9.66
N LEU A 25 -13.09 1.89 8.86
CA LEU A 25 -13.12 1.94 7.40
C LEU A 25 -13.14 3.36 6.84
N PRO A 26 -14.03 4.28 7.28
CA PRO A 26 -14.04 5.64 6.72
C PRO A 26 -12.77 6.41 7.06
N THR A 27 -12.06 6.04 8.12
CA THR A 27 -10.73 6.60 8.43
C THR A 27 -9.68 6.04 7.46
N LEU A 28 -9.70 4.74 7.19
CA LEU A 28 -8.81 4.11 6.22
C LEU A 28 -9.04 4.63 4.79
N GLU A 29 -10.28 4.87 4.37
CA GLU A 29 -10.59 5.47 3.08
C GLU A 29 -9.95 6.86 2.94
N LYS A 30 -10.09 7.71 3.97
CA LYS A 30 -9.43 9.02 4.01
C LYS A 30 -7.91 8.93 3.96
N ILE A 31 -7.34 7.93 4.64
CA ILE A 31 -5.88 7.69 4.60
C ILE A 31 -5.45 7.25 3.19
N ALA A 32 -6.21 6.37 2.53
CA ALA A 32 -5.95 5.95 1.16
C ALA A 32 -5.99 7.15 0.19
N GLU A 33 -7.01 8.01 0.29
CA GLU A 33 -7.10 9.25 -0.48
C GLU A 33 -5.90 10.17 -0.22
N ASN A 34 -5.46 10.28 1.04
CA ASN A 34 -4.29 11.08 1.40
C ASN A 34 -3.01 10.54 0.74
N TYR A 35 -2.81 9.23 0.75
CA TYR A 35 -1.66 8.59 0.09
C TYR A 35 -1.69 8.78 -1.42
N ILE A 36 -2.84 8.56 -2.07
CA ILE A 36 -2.99 8.77 -3.51
C ILE A 36 -2.73 10.24 -3.88
N SER A 37 -3.28 11.18 -3.11
CA SER A 37 -3.03 12.62 -3.29
C SER A 37 -1.54 12.95 -3.13
N ARG A 38 -0.87 12.36 -2.14
CA ARG A 38 0.56 12.53 -1.89
C ARG A 38 1.43 12.01 -3.03
N LEU A 39 1.01 10.91 -3.67
CA LEU A 39 1.71 10.30 -4.79
C LEU A 39 1.34 10.89 -6.16
N SER A 40 0.28 11.69 -6.25
CA SER A 40 -0.25 12.21 -7.52
C SER A 40 0.80 12.82 -8.47
N GLY A 41 1.79 13.53 -7.93
CA GLY A 41 2.88 14.12 -8.73
C GLY A 41 3.77 13.08 -9.42
N PHE A 42 3.94 11.90 -8.82
CA PHE A 42 4.64 10.77 -9.42
C PHE A 42 3.72 10.00 -10.37
N LEU A 43 2.49 9.69 -9.92
CA LEU A 43 1.51 8.90 -10.67
C LEU A 43 1.14 9.56 -12.02
N ASN A 44 1.02 10.88 -12.05
CA ASN A 44 0.64 11.62 -13.26
C ASN A 44 1.79 11.80 -14.26
N ARG A 45 3.04 11.55 -13.84
CA ARG A 45 4.24 11.72 -14.68
C ARG A 45 4.78 10.40 -15.20
N TYR A 46 4.45 9.31 -14.52
CA TYR A 46 4.86 7.97 -14.91
C TYR A 46 3.92 7.41 -15.98
N ILE A 47 4.49 6.69 -16.95
CA ILE A 47 3.75 6.04 -18.03
C ILE A 47 3.64 4.56 -17.68
N TRP A 48 2.48 4.16 -17.19
CA TRP A 48 2.15 2.77 -16.87
C TRP A 48 1.93 1.96 -18.14
N GLN A 49 2.34 0.69 -18.14
CA GLN A 49 2.11 -0.19 -19.29
C GLN A 49 0.70 -0.77 -19.29
N ASN A 50 0.29 -1.36 -18.17
CA ASN A 50 -0.98 -2.06 -18.05
C ASN A 50 -1.82 -1.46 -16.91
N ASP A 51 -1.51 -1.82 -15.66
CA ASP A 51 -2.25 -1.34 -14.50
C ASP A 51 -1.50 -0.22 -13.78
N CYS A 52 -2.22 0.82 -13.38
CA CYS A 52 -1.68 1.87 -12.52
C CYS A 52 -1.65 1.45 -11.04
N PHE A 53 -0.84 2.12 -10.23
CA PHE A 53 -0.91 2.05 -8.77
C PHE A 53 -2.34 2.34 -8.26
N ASN A 54 -2.81 1.53 -7.31
CA ASN A 54 -4.14 1.62 -6.74
C ASN A 54 -4.14 1.25 -5.26
N LEU A 55 -5.08 1.79 -4.49
CA LEU A 55 -5.26 1.45 -3.08
C LEU A 55 -6.74 1.34 -2.77
N HIS A 56 -7.11 0.27 -2.08
CA HIS A 56 -8.46 -0.02 -1.66
C HIS A 56 -8.47 -0.51 -0.22
N VAL A 57 -9.53 -0.18 0.53
CA VAL A 57 -9.69 -0.69 1.90
C VAL A 57 -10.16 -2.15 1.84
N VAL A 58 -9.51 -3.00 2.62
CA VAL A 58 -9.83 -4.43 2.73
C VAL A 58 -10.03 -4.80 4.20
N GLU A 59 -11.14 -5.50 4.48
CA GLU A 59 -11.38 -6.17 5.76
C GLU A 59 -11.07 -7.66 5.61
N GLU A 60 -10.04 -8.16 6.30
CA GLU A 60 -9.55 -9.54 6.12
C GLU A 60 -9.90 -10.41 7.36
N SER A 61 -11.16 -10.82 7.47
CA SER A 61 -11.68 -11.78 8.47
C SER A 61 -11.52 -11.39 9.97
N LEU A 62 -11.94 -12.29 10.87
CA LEU A 62 -11.97 -12.09 12.33
C LEU A 62 -10.59 -11.92 13.00
N VAL A 63 -9.49 -12.20 12.28
CA VAL A 63 -8.13 -12.26 12.84
C VAL A 63 -7.23 -11.12 12.34
N SER A 64 -7.49 -10.57 11.15
CA SER A 64 -6.68 -9.47 10.59
C SER A 64 -7.43 -8.14 10.69
N SER A 65 -6.71 -7.09 11.05
CA SER A 65 -7.27 -5.74 11.08
C SER A 65 -7.51 -5.21 9.66
N ALA A 66 -8.48 -4.32 9.50
CA ALA A 66 -8.70 -3.63 8.23
C ALA A 66 -7.43 -2.88 7.80
N HIS A 67 -7.08 -2.98 6.52
CA HIS A 67 -5.85 -2.43 5.96
C HIS A 67 -6.08 -1.92 4.53
N LEU A 68 -5.09 -1.25 3.94
CA LEU A 68 -5.16 -0.89 2.52
C LEU A 68 -4.43 -1.95 1.70
N LYS A 69 -4.97 -2.27 0.53
CA LYS A 69 -4.38 -3.21 -0.40
C LYS A 69 -4.40 -2.63 -1.81
N GLY A 70 -3.34 -2.86 -2.56
CA GLY A 70 -3.31 -2.66 -3.99
C GLY A 70 -2.73 -3.86 -4.72
N VAL A 71 -3.05 -3.95 -6.00
CA VAL A 71 -2.61 -5.02 -6.88
C VAL A 71 -2.30 -4.40 -8.23
N THR A 72 -1.10 -4.62 -8.74
CA THR A 72 -0.69 -4.07 -10.04
C THR A 72 -0.11 -5.19 -10.91
N CYS A 73 -0.70 -5.42 -12.07
CA CYS A 73 -0.17 -6.35 -13.07
C CYS A 73 0.87 -5.63 -13.93
N PHE A 74 2.14 -5.98 -13.75
CA PHE A 74 3.27 -5.38 -14.46
C PHE A 74 3.60 -6.10 -15.78
N GLU A 75 3.01 -7.27 -16.03
CA GLU A 75 3.28 -8.11 -17.21
C GLU A 75 4.80 -8.29 -17.44
N ASP A 76 5.37 -7.76 -18.52
CA ASP A 76 6.80 -7.87 -18.81
C ASP A 76 7.58 -6.60 -18.41
N ASN A 77 6.90 -5.59 -17.86
CA ASN A 77 7.53 -4.32 -17.50
C ASN A 77 7.98 -4.28 -16.04
N ILE A 78 9.19 -4.79 -15.83
CA ILE A 78 9.87 -4.77 -14.53
C ILE A 78 10.01 -3.32 -14.00
N GLU A 79 10.00 -2.29 -14.85
CA GLU A 79 10.01 -0.90 -14.38
C GLU A 79 8.76 -0.53 -13.59
N ASP A 80 7.57 -1.02 -13.97
CA ASP A 80 6.32 -0.76 -13.24
C ASP A 80 6.43 -1.32 -11.82
N GLU A 81 6.97 -2.53 -11.68
CA GLU A 81 7.20 -3.19 -10.39
C GLU A 81 8.14 -2.37 -9.49
N TRP A 82 9.33 -2.01 -9.99
CA TRP A 82 10.27 -1.20 -9.20
C TRP A 82 9.72 0.19 -8.87
N PHE A 83 8.90 0.76 -9.75
CA PHE A 83 8.26 2.03 -9.47
C PHE A 83 7.22 1.90 -8.35
N ILE A 84 6.44 0.82 -8.30
CA ILE A 84 5.56 0.51 -7.15
C ILE A 84 6.37 0.43 -5.85
N VAL A 85 7.49 -0.30 -5.85
CA VAL A 85 8.37 -0.42 -4.68
C VAL A 85 8.88 0.96 -4.24
N TYR A 86 9.32 1.80 -5.17
CA TYR A 86 9.74 3.16 -4.89
C TYR A 86 8.62 4.02 -4.29
N LEU A 87 7.41 3.98 -4.83
CA LEU A 87 6.26 4.74 -4.32
C LEU A 87 5.93 4.34 -2.87
N LEU A 88 5.96 3.04 -2.59
CA LEU A 88 5.69 2.50 -1.27
C LEU A 88 6.79 2.85 -0.27
N PHE A 89 8.06 2.74 -0.68
CA PHE A 89 9.20 3.20 0.13
C PHE A 89 9.09 4.70 0.45
N TYR A 90 8.78 5.52 -0.54
CA TYR A 90 8.57 6.96 -0.33
C TYR A 90 7.42 7.25 0.65
N LEU A 91 6.33 6.46 0.63
CA LEU A 91 5.27 6.60 1.63
C LEU A 91 5.80 6.27 3.03
N THR A 92 6.52 5.16 3.21
CA THR A 92 7.08 4.80 4.52
C THR A 92 8.02 5.86 5.08
N GLU A 93 8.86 6.50 4.24
CA GLU A 93 9.71 7.61 4.68
C GLU A 93 8.92 8.86 5.14
N LYS A 94 7.69 9.04 4.65
CA LYS A 94 6.83 10.19 5.01
C LYS A 94 5.89 9.91 6.16
N TYR A 95 5.53 8.66 6.38
CA TYR A 95 4.61 8.23 7.42
C TYR A 95 5.31 7.20 8.29
N GLN A 96 5.95 7.63 9.37
CA GLN A 96 6.71 6.75 10.29
C GLN A 96 5.81 5.65 10.89
N ASP A 97 4.52 5.91 11.03
CA ASP A 97 3.56 4.93 11.56
C ASP A 97 2.94 4.01 10.48
N LEU A 98 3.57 3.90 9.31
CA LEU A 98 3.13 3.07 8.18
C LEU A 98 4.08 1.88 7.98
N VAL A 99 3.50 0.68 8.01
CA VAL A 99 4.17 -0.56 7.59
C VAL A 99 3.63 -1.01 6.25
N VAL A 100 4.50 -1.44 5.34
CA VAL A 100 4.12 -1.96 4.03
C VAL A 100 4.67 -3.35 3.82
N GLN A 101 3.82 -4.26 3.37
CA GLN A 101 4.21 -5.58 2.88
C GLN A 101 4.00 -5.62 1.37
N ILE A 102 5.02 -6.05 0.63
CA ILE A 102 4.97 -6.27 -0.81
C ILE A 102 5.24 -7.75 -1.06
N GLN A 103 4.48 -8.35 -1.97
CA GLN A 103 4.62 -9.74 -2.39
C GLN A 103 4.54 -9.81 -3.93
N ASP A 104 5.58 -10.38 -4.54
CA ASP A 104 5.58 -10.77 -5.95
C ASP A 104 5.13 -12.23 -6.12
N ASN A 105 5.13 -12.72 -7.37
CA ASN A 105 4.73 -14.09 -7.68
C ASN A 105 5.81 -15.14 -7.41
N ASP A 106 7.06 -14.72 -7.22
CA ASP A 106 8.16 -15.62 -6.83
C ASP A 106 8.14 -15.91 -5.31
N GLY A 107 7.24 -15.26 -4.58
CA GLY A 107 7.07 -15.44 -3.15
C GLY A 107 8.13 -14.68 -2.35
N GLU A 108 8.89 -13.80 -3.00
CA GLU A 108 9.74 -12.85 -2.29
C GLU A 108 8.85 -11.80 -1.64
N PHE A 109 9.05 -11.60 -0.34
CA PHE A 109 8.33 -10.59 0.42
C PHE A 109 9.32 -9.50 0.83
N LEU A 110 9.00 -8.26 0.46
CA LEU A 110 9.68 -7.09 1.00
C LEU A 110 8.78 -6.46 2.05
N LEU A 111 9.22 -6.51 3.32
CA LEU A 111 8.63 -5.72 4.38
C LEU A 111 9.38 -4.39 4.45
N ILE A 112 8.66 -3.31 4.21
CA ILE A 112 9.16 -1.95 4.38
C ILE A 112 8.55 -1.41 5.66
N GLU A 113 9.38 -1.39 6.71
CA GLU A 113 9.03 -0.82 8.00
C GLU A 113 9.77 0.51 8.16
N ALA A 114 9.03 1.60 8.34
CA ALA A 114 9.60 2.87 8.79
C ALA A 114 9.60 2.93 10.32
N ALA A 115 10.33 2.01 10.97
CA ALA A 115 10.58 2.12 12.40
C ALA A 115 11.72 3.12 12.62
N GLU A 116 11.38 4.33 13.08
CA GLU A 116 12.38 5.23 13.65
C GLU A 116 12.71 4.76 15.08
N TYR A 117 13.93 4.25 15.29
CA TYR A 117 14.51 4.08 16.61
C TYR A 117 15.74 4.99 16.76
N VAL A 118 15.61 5.91 17.73
CA VAL A 118 16.57 6.82 18.41
C VAL A 118 16.98 8.13 17.73
#